data_AF-A0A932LJ33-F1
#
_entry.id   AF-A0A932LJ33-F1
#
_cell.length_a   1.000
_cell.length_b   1.000
_cell.length_c   1.000
_cell.angle_alpha   90.00
_cell.angle_beta   90.00
_cell.angle_gamma   90.00
#
_symmetry.space_group_name_H-M   'P 1'
#
loop_
_entity.id
_entity.type
_entity.pdbx_description
1 polymer ?
#
loop_
_entity_poly.entity_id
_entity_poly.type
_entity_poly.pdbx_seq_one_letter_code
_entity_poly.pdbx_strand_id
1 'polypeptide(L)' 'MTEPERVLMDYVKLITEAAYRSTFEDVEKLRASGWKEEQIAEAVYITAMFAFFNRVADAFGVPPQNYLQSGKMTP' A
#
# COMPACT_ATOMS: atom_id res chain seq x y z
N MET A 1 -6.84 11.82 -10.28
CA MET A 1 -6.87 10.36 -10.14
C MET A 1 -7.76 9.80 -11.23
N THR A 2 -7.20 8.97 -12.11
CA THR A 2 -7.92 8.28 -13.19
C THR A 2 -8.75 7.12 -12.62
N GLU A 3 -9.63 6.53 -13.44
CA GLU A 3 -10.43 5.37 -13.00
C GLU A 3 -9.56 4.16 -12.68
N PRO A 4 -8.56 3.76 -13.49
CA PRO A 4 -7.64 2.67 -13.13
C PRO A 4 -6.87 2.93 -11.83
N GLU A 5 -6.44 4.18 -11.59
CA GLU A 5 -5.79 4.56 -10.34
C GLU A 5 -6.73 4.40 -9.14
N ARG A 6 -8.02 4.73 -9.29
CA ARG A 6 -9.02 4.53 -8.23
C ARG A 6 -9.15 3.06 -7.87
N VAL A 7 -9.29 2.18 -8.86
CA VAL A 7 -9.41 0.73 -8.65
C VAL A 7 -8.18 0.18 -7.91
N LEU A 8 -6.98 0.65 -8.29
CA LEU A 8 -5.75 0.30 -7.58
C LEU A 8 -5.77 0.76 -6.12
N MET A 9 -6.17 2.02 -5.86
CA MET A 9 -6.22 2.57 -4.51
C MET A 9 -7.26 1.85 -3.63
N ASP A 10 -8.39 1.45 -4.19
CA ASP A 10 -9.40 0.66 -3.47
C ASP A 10 -8.85 -0.72 -3.09
N TYR A 11 -8.08 -1.36 -3.97
CA TYR A 11 -7.40 -2.62 -3.66
C TYR A 11 -6.28 -2.45 -2.62
N VAL A 12 -5.46 -1.40 -2.74
CA VAL A 12 -4.41 -1.04 -1.76
C VAL A 12 -5.02 -0.84 -0.38
N LYS A 13 -6.17 -0.17 -0.29
CA LYS A 13 -6.91 -0.02 0.97
C LYS A 13 -7.35 -1.37 1.53
N LEU A 14 -7.97 -2.22 0.70
CA LEU A 14 -8.41 -3.56 1.10
C LEU A 14 -7.26 -4.38 1.72
N ILE A 15 -6.10 -4.43 1.05
CA ILE A 15 -4.96 -5.21 1.56
C ILE A 15 -4.28 -4.55 2.77
N THR A 16 -4.39 -3.23 2.94
CA THR A 16 -3.87 -2.52 4.12
C THR A 16 -4.70 -2.86 5.37
N GLU A 17 -6.04 -2.84 5.24
CA GLU A 17 -6.99 -2.96 6.35
C GLU A 17 -7.38 -4.42 6.63
N ALA A 18 -7.53 -5.24 5.60
CA ALA A 18 -8.10 -6.58 5.70
C ALA A 18 -7.61 -7.53 4.58
N ALA A 19 -6.30 -7.68 4.41
CA ALA A 19 -5.70 -8.54 3.37
C ALA A 19 -6.29 -9.97 3.31
N TYR A 20 -6.69 -10.54 4.44
CA TYR A 20 -7.32 -11.87 4.52
C TYR A 20 -8.68 -11.97 3.80
N ARG A 21 -9.28 -10.83 3.40
CA ARG A 21 -10.52 -10.76 2.62
C ARG A 21 -10.28 -10.56 1.13
N SER A 22 -9.03 -10.36 0.70
CA SER A 22 -8.70 -10.22 -0.71
C SER A 22 -9.05 -11.51 -1.46
N THR A 23 -9.65 -11.35 -2.64
CA THR A 23 -10.09 -12.45 -3.49
C THR A 23 -9.46 -12.38 -4.87
N PHE A 24 -9.61 -13.46 -5.64
CA PHE A 24 -9.18 -13.48 -7.04
C PHE A 24 -9.92 -12.42 -7.88
N GLU A 25 -11.19 -12.20 -7.59
CA GLU A 25 -12.05 -11.23 -8.27
C GLU A 25 -11.57 -9.78 -8.08
N ASP A 26 -10.95 -9.46 -6.95
CA ASP A 26 -10.39 -8.13 -6.72
C ASP A 26 -9.16 -7.87 -7.59
N VAL A 27 -8.35 -8.91 -7.82
CA VAL A 27 -7.20 -8.84 -8.73
C VAL A 27 -7.67 -8.75 -10.19
N GLU A 28 -8.73 -9.48 -10.56
CA GLU A 28 -9.32 -9.40 -11.89
C GLU A 28 -9.84 -8.00 -12.23
N LYS A 29 -10.41 -7.27 -11.27
CA LYS A 29 -10.84 -5.86 -11.49
C LYS A 29 -9.65 -4.98 -11.90
N LEU A 30 -8.47 -5.20 -11.33
CA LEU A 30 -7.26 -4.45 -11.67
C LEU A 30 -6.81 -4.78 -13.10
N ARG A 31 -6.77 -6.07 -13.45
CA ARG A 31 -6.45 -6.53 -14.82
C ARG A 31 -7.42 -5.93 -15.83
N ALA A 32 -8.72 -5.95 -15.53
CA ALA A 32 -9.77 -5.38 -16.38
C ALA A 32 -9.64 -3.86 -16.54
N SER A 33 -9.11 -3.14 -15.53
CA SER A 33 -8.81 -1.72 -15.62
C SER A 33 -7.49 -1.37 -16.34
N GLY A 34 -6.76 -2.38 -16.82
CA GLY A 34 -5.54 -2.20 -17.63
C GLY A 34 -4.21 -2.30 -16.87
N TRP A 35 -4.23 -2.69 -15.59
CA TRP A 35 -2.99 -2.95 -14.84
C TRP A 35 -2.35 -4.27 -15.27
N LYS A 36 -1.03 -4.26 -15.42
CA LYS A 36 -0.24 -5.46 -15.70
C LYS A 36 0.06 -6.24 -14.42
N GLU A 37 0.30 -7.53 -14.56
CA GLU A 37 0.59 -8.42 -13.43
C GLU A 37 1.76 -7.91 -12.57
N GLU A 38 2.83 -7.42 -13.21
CA GLU A 38 4.01 -6.91 -12.50
C GLU A 38 3.71 -5.65 -11.69
N GLN A 39 2.83 -4.79 -12.20
CA GLN A 39 2.41 -3.55 -11.52
C GLN A 39 1.50 -3.86 -10.32
N ILE A 40 0.62 -4.85 -10.47
CA ILE A 40 -0.23 -5.32 -9.36
C ILE A 40 0.63 -5.95 -8.27
N ALA A 41 1.58 -6.80 -8.65
CA ALA A 41 2.52 -7.41 -7.71
C ALA A 41 3.33 -6.35 -6.96
N GLU A 42 3.90 -5.38 -7.67
CA GLU A 42 4.64 -4.26 -7.07
C GLU A 42 3.79 -3.48 -6.08
N ALA A 43 2.54 -3.15 -6.43
CA ALA A 43 1.62 -2.45 -5.53
C ALA A 43 1.34 -3.26 -4.25
N VAL A 44 1.14 -4.57 -4.36
CA VAL A 44 0.96 -5.46 -3.20
C VAL A 44 2.21 -5.47 -2.33
N TYR A 45 3.40 -5.64 -2.93
CA TYR A 45 4.67 -5.67 -2.19
C TYR A 45 4.94 -4.38 -1.43
N ILE A 46 4.82 -3.23 -2.09
CA ILE A 46 5.05 -1.92 -1.46
C ILE A 46 4.04 -1.71 -0.32
N THR A 47 2.76 -1.98 -0.57
CA THR A 47 1.71 -1.82 0.44
C THR A 47 1.96 -2.69 1.67
N ALA A 48 2.27 -3.97 1.47
CA ALA A 48 2.56 -4.89 2.57
C ALA A 48 3.81 -4.48 3.37
N MET A 49 4.88 -4.05 2.68
CA MET A 49 6.12 -3.61 3.29
C MET A 49 5.91 -2.37 4.18
N PHE A 50 5.20 -1.36 3.69
CA PHE A 50 4.87 -0.17 4.50
C PHE A 50 3.98 -0.52 5.69
N ALA A 51 2.96 -1.36 5.48
CA ALA A 51 2.08 -1.78 6.55
C ALA A 51 2.83 -2.61 7.62
N PHE A 52 3.86 -3.37 7.26
CA PHE A 52 4.76 -4.03 8.20
C PHE A 52 5.56 -3.00 9.03
N PHE A 53 6.26 -2.07 8.37
CA PHE A 53 7.07 -1.07 9.07
C PHE A 53 6.25 -0.19 10.02
N ASN A 54 5.07 0.25 9.57
CA ASN A 54 4.16 1.02 10.41
C ASN A 54 3.77 0.22 11.67
N ARG A 55 3.38 -1.06 11.51
CA ARG A 55 3.02 -1.90 12.66
C ARG A 55 4.19 -2.12 13.62
N VAL A 56 5.41 -2.29 13.11
CA VAL A 56 6.62 -2.40 13.95
C VAL A 56 6.87 -1.10 14.71
N ALA A 57 6.85 0.04 14.03
CA ALA A 57 7.05 1.36 14.65
C ALA A 57 6.00 1.63 15.73
N ASP A 58 4.73 1.36 15.43
CA ASP A 58 3.60 1.53 16.36
C ASP A 58 3.73 0.61 17.58
N ALA A 59 4.10 -0.66 17.39
CA ALA A 59 4.27 -1.62 18.48
C ALA A 59 5.39 -1.23 19.46
N PHE A 60 6.44 -0.55 18.97
CA PHE A 60 7.52 -0.03 19.81
C PHE A 60 7.30 1.42 20.26
N GLY A 61 6.19 2.07 19.87
CA GLY A 61 5.88 3.45 20.24
C GLY A 61 6.85 4.49 19.66
N VAL A 62 7.41 4.22 18.48
CA VAL A 62 8.37 5.13 17.82
C VAL A 62 7.65 6.42 17.39
N PRO A 63 8.08 7.61 17.84
CA PRO A 63 7.39 8.85 17.49
C PRO A 63 7.67 9.25 16.04
N PRO A 64 6.76 10.02 15.40
CA PRO A 64 7.01 10.62 14.10
C PRO A 64 8.27 11.48 14.12
N GLN A 65 9.13 11.30 13.12
CA GLN A 65 10.42 11.99 13.05
C GLN A 65 10.32 13.38 12.38
N ASN A 66 9.13 13.77 11.91
CA ASN A 66 8.86 15.07 11.27
C ASN A 66 9.89 15.47 10.19
N TYR A 67 10.41 14.50 9.41
CA TYR A 67 11.46 14.74 8.40
C TYR A 67 11.08 15.79 7.36
N LEU A 68 9.80 15.81 6.95
CA LEU A 68 9.29 16.82 6.01
C LEU A 68 9.33 18.25 6.57
N GLN A 69 9.24 18.41 7.90
CA GLN A 69 9.28 19.72 8.57
C GLN A 69 10.71 20.13 8.95
N SER A 70 11.55 19.16 9.32
CA SER A 70 12.89 19.42 9.85
C SER A 70 13.95 19.57 8.77
N GLY A 71 13.69 19.10 7.53
CA GLY A 71 14.66 19.10 6.43
C GLY A 71 15.89 18.21 6.67
N LYS A 72 15.91 17.49 7.79
CA LYS A 72 16.96 16.53 8.15
C LYS A 72 16.48 15.15 7.72
N MET A 73 17.17 14.51 6.78
CA MET A 73 17.13 13.05 6.73
C MET A 73 18.11 12.54 7.79
N THR A 74 17.69 11.60 8.64
CA THR A 74 18.66 10.80 9.39
C THR A 74 19.65 10.18 8.40
N PRO A 75 20.96 10.15 8.73
CA PRO A 75 21.94 9.48 7.88
C PRO A 75 21.61 8.01 7.67
#